data_AF-A0A1I1PWE2-F1
#
_entry.id   AF-A0A1I1PWE2-F1
#
_cell.length_a   1.000
_cell.length_b   1.000
_cell.length_c   1.000
_cell.angle_alpha   90.00
_cell.angle_beta   90.00
_cell.angle_gamma   90.00
#
_symmetry.space_group_name_H-M   'P 1'
#
loop_
_entity.id
_entity.type
_entity.pdbx_description
1 polymer ?
#
loop_
_entity_poly.entity_id
_entity_poly.type
_entity_poly.pdbx_seq_one_letter_code
_entity_poly.pdbx_strand_id
1 'polypeptide(L)'
;MTAPDPDKDLDAWISEHLARPEVAARMHDELLATLHADRNQPPEPPPATTMPMPEFPRFGVARYRCPRGCGWSHDEPTDPGPSALIPPADPRELGAMLTLNAEARSLAYQARVEAAIARHYAETHPGASP
;
A
#
# COMPACT_ATOMS: atom_id res chain seq x y z
N MET A 1 -18.43 -45.13 32.55
CA MET A 1 -17.15 -45.15 31.82
C MET A 1 -17.29 -44.12 30.71
N THR A 2 -16.64 -42.97 30.85
CA THR A 2 -16.74 -41.86 29.90
C THR A 2 -15.71 -42.11 28.78
N ALA A 3 -16.13 -42.07 27.52
CA ALA A 3 -15.21 -42.24 26.40
C ALA A 3 -14.16 -41.12 26.40
N PRO A 4 -12.88 -41.40 26.06
CA PRO A 4 -11.87 -40.38 25.95
C PRO A 4 -12.26 -39.37 24.87
N ASP A 5 -12.06 -38.09 25.19
CA ASP A 5 -12.33 -36.96 24.32
C ASP A 5 -11.25 -36.90 23.23
N PRO A 6 -11.59 -37.14 21.95
CA PRO A 6 -10.61 -37.28 20.87
C PRO A 6 -9.80 -36.00 20.63
N ASP A 7 -10.33 -34.84 20.99
CA ASP A 7 -9.64 -33.56 20.82
C ASP A 7 -8.51 -33.38 21.85
N LYS A 8 -8.66 -33.94 23.06
CA LYS A 8 -7.61 -33.92 24.09
C LYS A 8 -6.44 -34.84 23.74
N ASP A 9 -6.69 -35.91 23.00
CA ASP A 9 -5.66 -36.82 22.52
C ASP A 9 -4.80 -36.14 21.43
N LEU A 10 -5.44 -35.36 20.56
CA LEU A 10 -4.75 -34.58 19.54
C LEU A 10 -3.87 -33.48 20.16
N ASP A 11 -4.39 -32.70 21.11
CA ASP A 11 -3.62 -31.62 21.76
C ASP A 11 -2.44 -32.17 22.58
N ALA A 12 -2.62 -33.32 23.25
CA ALA A 12 -1.55 -34.00 23.97
C ALA A 12 -0.48 -34.53 23.00
N TRP A 13 -0.91 -35.14 21.90
CA TRP A 13 -0.01 -35.62 20.86
C TRP A 13 0.78 -34.49 20.19
N ILE A 14 0.11 -33.38 19.85
CA ILE A 14 0.73 -32.17 19.29
C ILE A 14 1.76 -31.61 20.26
N SER A 15 1.42 -31.48 21.54
CA SER A 15 2.32 -30.95 22.57
C SER A 15 3.54 -31.86 22.77
N GLU A 16 3.36 -33.17 22.76
CA GLU A 16 4.45 -34.13 22.92
C GLU A 16 5.38 -34.19 21.70
N HIS A 17 4.83 -34.08 20.49
CA HIS A 17 5.59 -34.28 19.26
C HIS A 17 6.19 -32.99 18.70
N LEU A 18 5.53 -31.84 18.86
CA LEU A 18 6.04 -30.54 18.40
C LEU A 18 6.96 -29.85 19.43
N ALA A 19 6.90 -30.22 20.71
CA ALA A 19 7.87 -29.72 21.70
C ALA A 19 9.28 -30.29 21.52
N ARG A 20 9.44 -31.30 20.64
CA ARG A 20 10.73 -31.91 20.33
C ARG A 20 11.52 -30.99 19.39
N PRO A 21 12.67 -30.45 19.82
CA PRO A 21 13.42 -29.46 19.04
C PRO A 21 13.89 -30.01 17.68
N GLU A 22 14.17 -31.31 17.59
CA GLU A 22 14.54 -31.98 16.34
C GLU A 22 13.39 -32.04 15.32
N VAL A 23 12.15 -32.17 15.77
CA VAL A 23 10.97 -32.19 14.91
C VAL A 23 10.67 -30.79 14.39
N ALA A 24 10.72 -29.79 15.27
CA ALA A 24 10.54 -28.39 14.91
C ALA A 24 11.61 -27.90 13.93
N ALA A 25 12.87 -28.25 14.15
CA ALA A 25 13.97 -27.90 13.24
C ALA A 25 13.77 -28.51 11.84
N ARG A 26 13.40 -29.79 11.76
CA ARG A 26 13.12 -30.44 10.48
C ARG A 26 11.95 -29.79 9.74
N MET A 27 10.84 -29.52 10.43
CA MET A 27 9.68 -28.84 9.82
C MET A 27 10.03 -27.44 9.34
N HIS A 28 10.88 -26.72 10.08
CA HIS A 28 11.37 -25.41 9.68
C HIS A 28 12.21 -25.48 8.39
N ASP A 29 13.15 -26.42 8.31
CA ASP A 29 14.00 -26.62 7.14
C ASP A 29 13.18 -27.02 5.90
N GLU A 30 12.20 -27.92 6.07
CA GLU A 30 11.27 -28.32 5.01
C GLU A 30 10.42 -27.14 4.51
N LEU A 31 9.93 -26.30 5.42
CA LEU A 31 9.16 -25.10 5.08
C LEU A 31 10.03 -24.10 4.29
N LEU A 32 11.26 -23.84 4.74
CA LEU A 32 12.18 -22.95 4.03
C LEU A 32 12.55 -23.48 2.65
N ALA A 33 12.80 -24.78 2.54
CA ALA A 33 13.08 -25.42 1.24
C ALA A 33 11.89 -25.27 0.28
N THR A 34 10.67 -25.44 0.78
CA THR A 34 9.43 -25.26 0.00
C THR A 34 9.28 -23.81 -0.47
N LEU A 35 9.44 -22.83 0.44
CA LEU A 35 9.36 -21.42 0.08
C LEU A 35 10.42 -21.01 -0.96
N HIS A 36 11.63 -21.56 -0.85
CA HIS A 36 12.68 -21.33 -1.84
C HIS A 36 12.36 -21.96 -3.19
N ALA A 37 11.77 -23.17 -3.21
CA ALA A 37 11.35 -23.82 -4.44
C ALA A 37 10.25 -22.99 -5.15
N ASP A 38 9.22 -22.58 -4.40
CA ASP A 38 8.10 -21.78 -4.93
C ASP A 38 8.58 -20.43 -5.48
N ARG A 39 9.47 -19.74 -4.75
CA ARG A 39 10.02 -18.45 -5.18
C ARG A 39 10.84 -18.56 -6.48
N ASN A 40 11.50 -19.69 -6.70
CA ASN A 40 12.33 -19.92 -7.88
C ASN A 40 11.55 -20.58 -9.02
N GLN A 41 10.29 -20.96 -8.80
CA GLN A 41 9.45 -21.49 -9.85
C GLN A 41 9.12 -20.36 -10.84
N PRO A 42 9.38 -20.53 -12.15
CA PRO A 42 8.94 -19.58 -13.15
C PRO A 42 7.42 -19.42 -13.02
N PRO A 43 6.89 -18.19 -12.96
CA PRO A 43 5.45 -18.01 -12.92
C PRO A 43 4.85 -18.63 -14.18
N GLU A 44 3.89 -19.53 -14.01
CA GLU A 44 3.11 -20.00 -15.15
C GLU A 44 2.45 -18.77 -15.79
N PRO A 45 2.58 -18.59 -17.12
CA PRO A 45 1.93 -17.47 -17.77
C PRO A 45 0.43 -17.59 -17.52
N PRO A 46 -0.24 -16.50 -17.11
CA PRO A 46 -1.68 -16.52 -16.92
C PRO A 46 -2.35 -16.97 -18.23
N PRO A 47 -3.46 -17.73 -18.16
CA PRO A 47 -4.21 -18.07 -19.36
C PRO A 47 -4.56 -16.79 -20.12
N ALA A 48 -4.37 -16.80 -21.44
CA ALA A 48 -4.71 -15.65 -22.27
C ALA A 48 -6.18 -15.29 -22.07
N THR A 49 -6.43 -14.08 -21.55
CA THR A 49 -7.80 -13.62 -21.34
C THR A 49 -8.29 -12.91 -22.60
N THR A 50 -9.56 -13.12 -22.96
CA THR A 50 -10.25 -12.34 -24.00
C THR A 50 -10.96 -11.13 -23.41
N MET A 51 -10.78 -10.87 -22.11
CA MET A 51 -11.41 -9.72 -21.46
C MET A 51 -10.73 -8.45 -22.00
N PRO A 52 -11.49 -7.51 -22.57
CA PRO A 52 -10.91 -6.22 -22.94
C PRO A 52 -10.37 -5.55 -21.68
N MET A 53 -9.21 -4.92 -21.80
CA MET A 53 -8.65 -4.13 -20.71
C MET A 53 -9.69 -3.05 -20.33
N PRO A 54 -10.13 -2.98 -19.07
CA PRO A 54 -11.03 -1.90 -18.66
C PRO A 54 -10.35 -0.55 -18.88
N GLU A 55 -11.10 0.41 -19.43
CA GLU A 55 -10.66 1.80 -19.50
C GLU A 55 -10.72 2.39 -18.09
N PHE A 56 -9.57 2.44 -17.42
CA PHE A 56 -9.45 3.18 -16.19
C PHE A 56 -9.41 4.68 -16.53
N PRO A 57 -10.23 5.53 -15.86
CA PRO A 57 -10.07 6.97 -15.96
C PRO A 57 -8.64 7.28 -15.63
N ARG A 58 -7.95 8.00 -16.54
CA ARG A 58 -6.50 8.14 -16.45
C ARG A 58 -6.10 8.64 -15.07
N PHE A 59 -6.83 9.60 -14.48
CA PHE A 59 -6.60 10.13 -13.13
C PHE A 59 -7.89 10.75 -12.54
N GLY A 60 -7.95 10.91 -11.23
CA GLY A 60 -9.01 11.64 -10.54
C GLY A 60 -8.72 13.14 -10.41
N VAL A 61 -9.76 13.94 -10.13
CA VAL A 61 -9.63 15.32 -9.69
C VAL A 61 -10.20 15.46 -8.29
N ALA A 62 -9.46 16.11 -7.40
CA ALA A 62 -9.95 16.51 -6.10
C ALA A 62 -10.57 17.91 -6.23
N ARG A 63 -11.88 18.02 -5.96
CA ARG A 63 -12.59 19.29 -6.00
C ARG A 63 -12.67 19.91 -4.61
N TYR A 64 -12.02 21.05 -4.44
CA TYR A 64 -12.09 21.89 -3.24
C TYR A 64 -13.12 22.98 -3.45
N ARG A 65 -14.07 23.14 -2.52
CA ARG A 65 -15.08 24.20 -2.58
C ARG A 65 -14.78 25.27 -1.55
N CYS A 66 -15.14 26.52 -1.84
CA CYS A 66 -15.07 27.57 -0.83
C CYS A 66 -16.04 27.25 0.33
N PRO A 67 -15.59 27.23 1.60
CA PRO A 67 -16.44 26.89 2.73
C PRO A 67 -17.48 27.98 3.02
N ARG A 68 -17.34 29.19 2.47
CA ARG A 68 -18.36 30.24 2.55
C ARG A 68 -19.54 30.04 1.59
N GLY A 69 -19.47 29.04 0.71
CA GLY A 69 -20.56 28.74 -0.22
C GLY A 69 -20.74 29.76 -1.35
N CYS A 70 -19.70 30.54 -1.69
CA CYS A 70 -19.77 31.57 -2.75
C CYS A 70 -19.78 31.02 -4.19
N GLY A 71 -19.83 29.69 -4.35
CA GLY A 71 -19.86 29.01 -5.65
C GLY A 71 -18.49 28.73 -6.27
N TRP A 72 -17.40 29.25 -5.70
CA TRP A 72 -16.05 28.95 -6.17
C TRP A 72 -15.63 27.50 -5.87
N SER A 73 -14.90 26.90 -6.82
CA SER A 73 -14.23 25.61 -6.64
C SER A 73 -12.88 25.56 -7.34
N HIS A 74 -11.94 24.82 -6.78
CA HIS A 74 -10.65 24.46 -7.36
C HIS A 74 -10.60 22.95 -7.62
N ASP A 75 -10.31 22.57 -8.87
CA ASP A 75 -10.11 21.19 -9.26
C ASP A 75 -8.60 20.93 -9.36
N GLU A 76 -8.08 20.14 -8.42
CA GLU A 76 -6.66 19.74 -8.38
C GLU A 76 -6.52 18.32 -8.96
N PRO A 77 -5.63 18.09 -9.93
CA PRO A 77 -5.30 16.75 -10.38
C PRO A 77 -4.74 15.90 -9.22
N THR A 78 -5.28 14.70 -9.01
CA THR A 78 -4.77 13.82 -7.94
C THR A 78 -3.50 13.08 -8.32
N ASP A 79 -3.15 13.06 -9.61
CA ASP A 79 -1.89 12.50 -10.08
C ASP A 79 -0.84 13.59 -10.29
N PRO A 80 0.27 13.55 -9.53
CA PRO A 80 1.40 14.43 -9.76
C PRO A 80 2.29 13.99 -10.95
N GLY A 81 1.88 12.99 -11.73
CA GLY A 81 2.60 12.47 -12.88
C GLY A 81 3.71 11.49 -12.49
N PRO A 82 4.48 10.96 -13.45
CA PRO A 82 5.53 9.97 -13.18
C PRO A 82 6.59 10.53 -12.22
N SER A 83 7.09 9.66 -11.34
CA SER A 83 8.19 10.00 -10.44
C SER A 83 9.51 9.57 -11.06
N ALA A 84 10.43 10.54 -11.25
CA ALA A 84 11.79 10.27 -11.71
C ALA A 84 12.70 10.02 -10.50
N LEU A 85 12.62 8.81 -9.95
CA LEU A 85 13.53 8.38 -8.88
C LEU A 85 14.75 7.68 -9.48
N ILE A 86 15.94 8.14 -9.11
CA ILE A 86 17.19 7.43 -9.39
C ILE A 86 17.38 6.43 -8.25
N PRO A 87 17.39 5.11 -8.50
CA PRO A 87 17.52 4.13 -7.44
C PRO A 87 18.85 4.30 -6.68
N PRO A 88 18.87 4.10 -5.35
CA PRO A 88 20.09 4.22 -4.56
C PRO A 88 21.04 3.05 -4.84
N ALA A 89 22.31 3.24 -4.49
CA ALA A 89 23.33 2.19 -4.62
C ALA A 89 23.11 1.03 -3.64
N ASP A 90 22.59 1.29 -2.42
CA ASP A 90 22.19 0.26 -1.47
C ASP A 90 20.66 0.05 -1.54
N PRO A 91 20.17 -1.15 -1.89
CA PRO A 91 18.73 -1.47 -1.90
C PRO A 91 18.03 -1.24 -0.55
N ARG A 92 18.77 -1.27 0.57
CA ARG A 92 18.21 -0.98 1.90
C ARG A 92 17.76 0.48 2.06
N GLU A 93 18.28 1.40 1.24
CA GLU A 93 17.92 2.82 1.25
C GLU A 93 16.66 3.11 0.41
N LEU A 94 16.21 2.16 -0.41
CA LEU A 94 15.08 2.35 -1.32
C LEU A 94 13.81 2.78 -0.59
N GLY A 95 13.55 2.18 0.59
CA GLY A 95 12.39 2.54 1.41
C GLY A 95 12.43 4.00 1.86
N ALA A 96 13.57 4.47 2.36
CA ALA A 96 13.73 5.85 2.80
C ALA A 96 13.58 6.85 1.63
N MET A 97 14.15 6.52 0.47
CA MET A 97 14.05 7.37 -0.72
C MET A 97 12.60 7.45 -1.24
N LEU A 98 11.86 6.34 -1.24
CA LEU A 98 10.44 6.33 -1.62
C LEU A 98 9.60 7.20 -0.68
N THR A 99 9.84 7.12 0.62
CA THR A 99 9.17 7.97 1.62
C THR A 99 9.45 9.44 1.38
N LEU A 100 10.72 9.83 1.22
CA LEU A 100 11.10 11.24 0.98
C LEU A 100 10.46 11.79 -0.30
N ASN A 101 10.41 10.99 -1.37
CA ASN A 101 9.76 11.39 -2.61
C ASN A 101 8.24 11.53 -2.45
N ALA A 102 7.59 10.62 -1.70
CA ALA A 102 6.17 10.71 -1.42
C ALA A 102 5.85 11.98 -0.59
N GLU A 103 6.65 12.28 0.43
CA GLU A 103 6.52 13.49 1.25
C GLU A 103 6.70 14.75 0.41
N ALA A 104 7.74 14.82 -0.42
CA ALA A 104 7.98 15.96 -1.30
C ALA A 104 6.80 16.21 -2.25
N ARG A 105 6.23 15.14 -2.83
CA ARG A 105 5.06 15.24 -3.71
C ARG A 105 3.80 15.67 -2.95
N SER A 106 3.61 15.17 -1.73
CA SER A 106 2.51 15.56 -0.85
C SER A 106 2.57 17.05 -0.50
N LEU A 107 3.74 17.54 -0.09
CA LEU A 107 3.97 18.95 0.22
C LEU A 107 3.73 19.85 -1.00
N ALA A 108 4.21 19.44 -2.17
CA ALA A 108 3.98 20.19 -3.40
C ALA A 108 2.49 20.24 -3.79
N TYR A 109 1.75 19.16 -3.57
CA TYR A 109 0.29 19.13 -3.78
C TYR A 109 -0.42 20.08 -2.82
N GLN A 110 -0.13 19.98 -1.53
CA GLN A 110 -0.71 20.84 -0.49
C GLN A 110 -0.46 22.33 -0.80
N ALA A 111 0.77 22.70 -1.13
CA ALA A 111 1.13 24.08 -1.43
C ALA A 111 0.33 24.67 -2.60
N ARG A 112 0.02 23.89 -3.65
CA ARG A 112 -0.80 24.36 -4.78
C ARG A 112 -2.24 24.59 -4.39
N VAL A 113 -2.82 23.66 -3.62
CA VAL A 113 -4.20 23.77 -3.12
C VAL A 113 -4.33 24.98 -2.20
N GLU A 114 -3.42 25.13 -1.23
CA GLU A 114 -3.40 26.26 -0.30
C GLU A 114 -3.22 27.59 -1.03
N ALA A 115 -2.32 27.67 -2.01
CA ALA A 115 -2.12 28.87 -2.81
C ALA A 115 -3.38 29.23 -3.62
N ALA A 116 -4.08 28.25 -4.19
CA ALA A 116 -5.32 28.48 -4.93
C ALA A 116 -6.43 29.01 -4.02
N ILE A 117 -6.58 28.43 -2.83
CA ILE A 117 -7.55 28.86 -1.82
C ILE A 117 -7.22 30.26 -1.30
N ALA A 118 -5.96 30.52 -0.92
CA ALA A 118 -5.51 31.80 -0.41
C ALA A 118 -5.74 32.93 -1.43
N ARG A 119 -5.42 32.68 -2.71
CA ARG A 119 -5.70 33.61 -3.80
C ARG A 119 -7.19 33.91 -3.92
N HIS A 120 -8.04 32.88 -3.91
CA HIS A 120 -9.49 33.07 -3.96
C HIS A 120 -10.00 33.94 -2.80
N TYR A 121 -9.52 33.70 -1.58
CA TYR A 121 -9.90 34.48 -0.41
C TYR A 121 -9.45 35.94 -0.51
N ALA A 122 -8.22 36.20 -0.94
CA ALA A 122 -7.72 37.55 -1.14
C ALA A 122 -8.56 38.35 -2.15
N GLU A 123 -9.01 37.70 -3.24
CA GLU A 123 -9.78 38.34 -4.31
C GLU A 123 -11.27 38.49 -3.99
N THR A 124 -11.87 37.51 -3.32
CA THR A 124 -13.34 37.40 -3.18
C THR A 124 -13.84 37.63 -1.76
N HIS A 125 -12.97 37.52 -0.75
CA HIS A 125 -13.30 37.61 0.67
C HIS A 125 -12.33 38.54 1.43
N PRO A 126 -12.22 39.83 1.05
CA PRO A 126 -11.27 40.75 1.66
C PRO A 126 -11.50 40.87 3.17
N GLY A 127 -10.41 40.75 3.94
CA GLY A 127 -10.44 40.78 5.41
C GLY A 127 -10.81 39.47 6.09
N ALA A 128 -11.08 38.39 5.33
CA ALA A 128 -11.26 37.05 5.87
C ALA A 128 -10.05 36.16 5.56
N SER A 129 -9.68 35.31 6.52
CA SER A 129 -8.73 34.22 6.29
C SER A 129 -9.47 32.94 5.88
N PRO A 130 -8.87 32.09 5.03
CA PRO A 130 -9.39 30.77 4.73
C PRO A 130 -9.57 29.87 5.94
#